data_AF-A0A1A8C864-F1
#
_entry.id   AF-A0A1A8C864-F1
#
_cell.length_a   1.000
_cell.length_b   1.000
_cell.length_c   1.000
_cell.angle_alpha   90.00
_cell.angle_beta   90.00
_cell.angle_gamma   90.00
#
_symmetry.space_group_name_H-M   'P 1'
#
loop_
_entity.id
_entity.type
_entity.pdbx_description
1 polymer ?
#
loop_
_entity_poly.entity_id
_entity_poly.type
_entity_poly.pdbx_seq_one_letter_code
_entity_poly.pdbx_strand_id
1 'polypeptide(L)'
;MMERAFDVVVVGSCMTDLVSQTPRLPKAGETIHGHKFFIGFGGKGANQCIQAARLGVKTTMICKVGKDFFGDAYIQNFKDNNVSTDFVWQTSDAATGAASITVNDAGENAIVIVAGANMLLGGDELQKALPAIRKAKVLVCQLEINPQTSLQALQLARDNKVKTVFNPAPAIPDLDYNFYKVSDVFCCNESEAELLTGFPVNNVEGAHRASQELLRRGCGAVILTLGPQGCVVLKAQEKTSTHVPSTAVAAVDTTGAGDSFIG
;
A
#
# COMPACT_ATOMS: atom_id res chain seq x y z
N MET A 1 -14.71 -12.60 26.71
CA MET A 1 -14.96 -12.44 25.26
C MET A 1 -13.86 -13.15 24.51
N MET A 2 -14.18 -14.05 23.56
CA MET A 2 -13.15 -14.66 22.70
C MET A 2 -12.54 -13.56 21.84
N GLU A 3 -11.24 -13.29 22.02
CA GLU A 3 -10.47 -12.40 21.14
C GLU A 3 -10.60 -12.86 19.68
N ARG A 4 -11.12 -12.01 18.78
CA ARG A 4 -11.23 -12.31 17.34
C ARG A 4 -9.82 -12.49 16.75
N ALA A 5 -9.58 -13.63 16.12
CA ALA A 5 -8.41 -13.84 15.25
C ALA A 5 -8.72 -13.34 13.83
N PHE A 6 -7.73 -12.75 13.17
CA PHE A 6 -7.77 -12.32 11.77
C PHE A 6 -6.73 -13.12 10.97
N ASP A 7 -6.97 -13.36 9.69
CA ASP A 7 -5.97 -13.98 8.83
C ASP A 7 -4.93 -12.94 8.37
N VAL A 8 -5.41 -11.76 7.96
CA VAL A 8 -4.60 -10.65 7.49
C VAL A 8 -4.90 -9.40 8.30
N VAL A 9 -3.85 -8.75 8.79
CA VAL A 9 -3.89 -7.42 9.39
C VAL A 9 -3.17 -6.46 8.45
N VAL A 10 -3.80 -5.34 8.09
CA VAL A 10 -3.13 -4.29 7.32
C VAL A 10 -2.96 -3.06 8.19
N VAL A 11 -1.73 -2.55 8.29
CA VAL A 11 -1.40 -1.29 8.96
C VAL A 11 -1.01 -0.30 7.87
N GLY A 12 -1.84 0.70 7.62
CA GLY A 12 -1.63 1.56 6.48
C GLY A 12 -2.63 2.69 6.31
N SER A 13 -2.64 3.22 5.09
CA SER A 13 -3.33 4.44 4.72
C SER A 13 -4.78 4.24 4.29
N CYS A 14 -5.55 5.33 4.40
CA CYS A 14 -6.85 5.54 3.75
C CYS A 14 -6.82 6.89 3.06
N MET A 15 -7.21 6.96 1.79
CA MET A 15 -7.14 8.18 0.98
C MET A 15 -8.43 8.37 0.18
N THR A 16 -9.13 9.47 0.40
CA THR A 16 -10.29 9.81 -0.44
C THR A 16 -9.79 10.36 -1.77
N ASP A 17 -10.13 9.68 -2.86
CA ASP A 17 -9.74 10.10 -4.20
C ASP A 17 -10.79 11.08 -4.73
N LEU A 18 -10.37 12.31 -5.03
CA LEU A 18 -11.21 13.39 -5.55
C LEU A 18 -10.85 13.61 -7.01
N VAL A 19 -11.58 12.97 -7.93
CA VAL A 19 -11.19 12.88 -9.34
C VAL A 19 -11.97 13.86 -10.19
N SER A 20 -11.26 14.76 -10.88
CA SER A 20 -11.79 15.67 -11.90
C SER A 20 -11.31 15.25 -13.29
N GLN A 21 -12.24 14.96 -14.19
CA GLN A 21 -11.93 14.68 -15.60
C GLN A 21 -12.04 15.97 -16.42
N THR A 22 -11.01 16.23 -17.24
CA THR A 22 -10.79 17.52 -17.92
C THR A 22 -10.33 17.31 -19.36
N PRO A 23 -10.52 18.27 -20.28
CA PRO A 23 -10.05 18.10 -21.65
C PRO A 23 -8.51 18.15 -21.76
N ARG A 24 -7.87 18.85 -20.82
CA ARG A 24 -6.41 18.96 -20.69
C ARG A 24 -6.06 19.27 -19.25
N LEU A 25 -4.81 19.01 -18.85
CA LEU A 25 -4.33 19.47 -17.56
C LEU A 25 -4.26 21.01 -17.52
N PRO A 26 -4.62 21.64 -16.40
CA PRO A 26 -4.46 23.09 -16.24
C PRO A 26 -2.97 23.45 -16.12
N LYS A 27 -2.60 24.60 -16.67
CA LYS A 27 -1.29 25.23 -16.42
C LYS A 27 -1.39 26.15 -15.20
N ALA A 28 -0.23 26.56 -14.68
CA ALA A 28 -0.15 27.51 -13.57
C ALA A 28 -0.95 28.79 -13.87
N GLY A 29 -1.88 29.15 -12.98
CA GLY A 29 -2.73 30.34 -13.10
C GLY A 29 -4.01 30.15 -13.93
N GLU A 30 -4.23 28.98 -14.53
CA GLU A 30 -5.44 28.73 -15.33
C GLU A 30 -6.62 28.23 -14.48
N THR A 31 -7.83 28.57 -14.92
CA THR A 31 -9.08 27.91 -14.50
C THR A 31 -9.71 27.30 -15.74
N ILE A 32 -10.09 26.03 -15.66
CA ILE A 32 -10.71 25.28 -16.76
C ILE A 32 -11.97 24.58 -16.27
N HIS A 33 -12.91 24.31 -17.17
CA HIS A 33 -14.07 23.48 -16.88
C HIS A 33 -13.76 22.00 -17.14
N GLY A 34 -14.07 21.16 -16.16
CA GLY A 34 -14.08 19.71 -16.33
C GLY A 34 -15.41 19.20 -16.88
N HIS A 35 -15.46 17.90 -17.15
CA HIS A 35 -16.64 17.21 -17.69
C HIS A 35 -17.31 16.29 -16.68
N LYS A 36 -16.53 15.77 -15.71
CA LYS A 36 -17.02 14.83 -14.70
C LYS A 36 -16.23 14.99 -13.42
N PHE A 37 -16.91 14.82 -12.30
CA PHE A 37 -16.31 14.70 -10.98
C PHE A 37 -16.84 13.44 -10.30
N PHE A 38 -15.97 12.69 -9.62
CA PHE A 38 -16.38 11.57 -8.79
C PHE A 38 -15.44 11.39 -7.61
N ILE A 39 -15.95 10.74 -6.57
CA ILE A 39 -15.23 10.43 -5.34
C ILE A 39 -15.00 8.93 -5.30
N GLY A 40 -13.77 8.53 -5.02
CA GLY A 40 -13.35 7.14 -4.84
C GLY A 40 -12.73 6.91 -3.46
N PHE A 41 -12.53 5.64 -3.14
CA PHE A 41 -11.78 5.18 -1.98
C PHE A 41 -10.47 4.56 -2.45
N GLY A 42 -9.35 5.20 -2.13
CA GLY A 42 -7.99 4.77 -2.46
C GLY A 42 -7.14 4.48 -1.22
N GLY A 43 -5.85 4.81 -1.29
CA GLY A 43 -4.88 4.54 -0.23
C GLY A 43 -4.45 3.08 -0.24
N LYS A 44 -3.15 2.86 -0.38
CA LYS A 44 -2.57 1.53 -0.62
C LYS A 44 -2.98 0.53 0.44
N GLY A 45 -2.96 0.93 1.70
CA GLY A 45 -3.36 0.06 2.81
C GLY A 45 -4.81 -0.40 2.69
N ALA A 46 -5.74 0.54 2.47
CA ALA A 46 -7.15 0.21 2.28
C ALA A 46 -7.39 -0.65 1.04
N ASN A 47 -6.75 -0.34 -0.10
CA ASN A 47 -6.86 -1.11 -1.33
C ASN A 47 -6.43 -2.58 -1.15
N GLN A 48 -5.26 -2.79 -0.54
CA GLN A 48 -4.72 -4.12 -0.27
C GLN A 48 -5.61 -4.90 0.72
N CYS A 49 -6.11 -4.23 1.77
CA CYS A 49 -6.99 -4.84 2.76
C CYS A 49 -8.34 -5.28 2.17
N ILE A 50 -8.93 -4.44 1.31
CA ILE A 50 -10.20 -4.72 0.64
C ILE A 50 -10.04 -5.84 -0.39
N GLN A 51 -8.94 -5.87 -1.15
CA GLN A 51 -8.69 -6.97 -2.08
C GLN A 51 -8.62 -8.32 -1.35
N ALA A 52 -7.86 -8.41 -0.26
CA ALA A 52 -7.78 -9.61 0.56
C ALA A 52 -9.17 -10.01 1.10
N ALA A 53 -9.97 -9.06 1.59
CA ALA A 53 -11.32 -9.32 2.08
C ALA A 53 -12.26 -9.85 0.99
N ARG A 54 -12.18 -9.30 -0.23
CA ARG A 54 -12.97 -9.75 -1.39
C ARG A 54 -12.60 -11.18 -1.84
N LEU A 55 -11.39 -11.64 -1.54
CA LEU A 55 -10.97 -13.03 -1.73
C LEU A 55 -11.47 -13.98 -0.62
N GLY A 56 -12.26 -13.48 0.33
CA GLY A 56 -12.85 -14.27 1.42
C GLY A 56 -11.95 -14.41 2.65
N VAL A 57 -10.86 -13.64 2.72
CA VAL A 57 -9.92 -13.66 3.84
C VAL A 57 -10.47 -12.80 4.98
N LYS A 58 -10.35 -13.26 6.23
CA LYS A 58 -10.79 -12.47 7.37
C LYS A 58 -9.79 -11.37 7.69
N THR A 59 -10.13 -10.12 7.37
CA THR A 59 -9.21 -8.98 7.48
C THR A 59 -9.61 -7.96 8.54
N THR A 60 -8.63 -7.21 9.02
CA THR A 60 -8.85 -5.98 9.78
C THR A 60 -7.91 -4.89 9.30
N MET A 61 -8.42 -3.66 9.27
CA MET A 61 -7.62 -2.48 9.00
C MET A 61 -7.19 -1.82 10.31
N ILE A 62 -5.92 -1.44 10.39
CA ILE A 62 -5.32 -0.60 11.43
C ILE A 62 -4.95 0.72 10.75
N CYS A 63 -5.77 1.74 10.92
CA CYS A 63 -5.59 3.04 10.25
C CYS A 63 -6.25 4.17 11.03
N LYS A 64 -5.92 5.41 10.67
CA LYS A 64 -6.53 6.60 11.27
C LYS A 64 -7.08 7.52 10.18
N VAL A 65 -8.35 7.88 10.30
CA VAL A 65 -9.06 8.82 9.42
C VAL A 65 -9.47 10.07 10.21
N GLY A 66 -9.95 11.09 9.52
CA GLY A 66 -10.50 12.28 10.16
C GLY A 66 -11.84 11.99 10.81
N LYS A 67 -12.20 12.78 11.82
CA LYS A 67 -13.56 12.86 12.35
C LYS A 67 -14.37 13.82 11.47
N ASP A 68 -14.55 13.40 10.22
CA ASP A 68 -15.19 14.15 9.16
C ASP A 68 -16.03 13.23 8.27
N PHE A 69 -16.76 13.81 7.31
CA PHE A 69 -17.62 13.08 6.38
C PHE A 69 -16.86 11.99 5.62
N PHE A 70 -15.63 12.25 5.20
CA PHE A 70 -14.83 11.28 4.46
C PHE A 70 -14.39 10.11 5.34
N GLY A 71 -14.06 10.36 6.60
CA GLY A 71 -13.73 9.32 7.56
C GLY A 71 -14.90 8.40 7.85
N ASP A 72 -16.09 8.97 8.07
CA ASP A 72 -17.32 8.20 8.26
C ASP A 72 -17.65 7.35 7.02
N ALA A 73 -17.53 7.93 5.82
CA ALA A 73 -17.71 7.22 4.57
C ALA A 73 -16.69 6.08 4.37
N TYR A 74 -15.43 6.29 4.78
CA TYR A 74 -14.38 5.25 4.73
C TYR A 74 -14.69 4.07 5.63
N ILE A 75 -15.13 4.33 6.85
CA ILE A 75 -15.52 3.31 7.81
C ILE A 75 -16.68 2.49 7.24
N GLN A 76 -17.65 3.13 6.58
CA GLN A 76 -18.74 2.42 5.93
C GLN A 76 -18.25 1.58 4.74
N ASN A 77 -17.38 2.12 3.89
CA ASN A 77 -16.77 1.37 2.78
C ASN A 77 -16.05 0.09 3.25
N PHE A 78 -15.34 0.14 4.39
CA PHE A 78 -14.75 -1.07 4.97
C PHE A 78 -15.79 -2.11 5.36
N LYS A 79 -16.88 -1.70 6.02
CA LYS A 79 -17.98 -2.61 6.39
C LYS A 79 -18.63 -3.24 5.17
N ASP A 80 -18.88 -2.46 4.13
CA ASP A 80 -19.47 -2.92 2.88
C ASP A 80 -18.57 -3.95 2.16
N ASN A 81 -17.26 -3.91 2.40
CA ASN A 81 -16.28 -4.88 1.89
C ASN A 81 -15.88 -5.96 2.91
N ASN A 82 -16.62 -6.13 4.01
CA ASN A 82 -16.36 -7.12 5.06
C ASN A 82 -14.98 -6.99 5.76
N VAL A 83 -14.41 -5.78 5.79
CA VAL A 83 -13.20 -5.47 6.54
C VAL A 83 -13.57 -5.06 7.96
N SER A 84 -12.93 -5.65 8.96
CA SER A 84 -13.12 -5.24 10.35
C SER A 84 -12.60 -3.82 10.60
N THR A 85 -13.44 -2.99 11.22
CA THR A 85 -13.13 -1.60 11.58
C THR A 85 -12.82 -1.41 13.06
N ASP A 86 -12.60 -2.51 13.81
CA ASP A 86 -12.34 -2.48 15.26
C ASP A 86 -11.09 -1.63 15.63
N PHE A 87 -10.18 -1.43 14.67
CA PHE A 87 -8.95 -0.65 14.80
C PHE A 87 -8.85 0.48 13.77
N VAL A 88 -10.00 1.04 13.37
CA VAL A 88 -10.05 2.26 12.57
C VAL A 88 -10.33 3.44 13.51
N TRP A 89 -9.32 4.28 13.72
CA TRP A 89 -9.44 5.45 14.61
C TRP A 89 -9.88 6.69 13.84
N GLN A 90 -10.58 7.59 14.54
CA GLN A 90 -10.90 8.92 14.04
C GLN A 90 -10.20 9.98 14.90
N THR A 91 -9.76 11.08 14.26
CA THR A 91 -9.17 12.23 14.96
C THR A 91 -9.76 13.55 14.48
N SER A 92 -9.91 14.51 15.39
CA SER A 92 -10.29 15.89 15.08
C SER A 92 -9.09 16.80 14.76
N ASP A 93 -7.85 16.30 14.90
CA ASP A 93 -6.64 17.10 14.71
C ASP A 93 -6.21 17.22 13.24
N ALA A 94 -6.74 16.36 12.36
CA ALA A 94 -6.51 16.41 10.92
C ALA A 94 -7.70 15.82 10.15
N ALA A 95 -7.88 16.27 8.92
CA ALA A 95 -8.83 15.68 7.99
C ALA A 95 -8.40 14.28 7.54
N THR A 96 -9.35 13.49 7.05
CA THR A 96 -9.08 12.24 6.33
C THR A 96 -8.15 12.51 5.16
N GLY A 97 -7.19 11.60 4.91
CA GLY A 97 -6.27 11.73 3.80
C GLY A 97 -7.02 11.85 2.47
N ALA A 98 -6.52 12.67 1.55
CA ALA A 98 -7.16 12.92 0.26
C ALA A 98 -6.15 13.05 -0.88
N ALA A 99 -6.48 12.47 -2.03
CA ALA A 99 -5.75 12.63 -3.28
C ALA A 99 -6.62 13.45 -4.24
N SER A 100 -6.21 14.68 -4.54
CA SER A 100 -6.85 15.52 -5.56
C SER A 100 -6.25 15.15 -6.92
N ILE A 101 -7.05 14.49 -7.76
CA ILE A 101 -6.60 13.90 -9.01
C ILE A 101 -7.27 14.64 -10.16
N THR A 102 -6.47 15.19 -11.07
CA THR A 102 -6.95 15.69 -12.36
C THR A 102 -6.49 14.72 -13.45
N VAL A 103 -7.41 14.24 -14.27
CA VAL A 103 -7.10 13.37 -15.42
C VAL A 103 -7.57 14.05 -16.69
N ASN A 104 -6.74 14.03 -17.74
CA ASN A 104 -7.13 14.55 -19.04
C ASN A 104 -7.67 13.46 -20.00
N ASP A 105 -8.21 13.87 -21.15
CA ASP A 105 -8.75 12.95 -22.17
C ASP A 105 -7.67 12.01 -22.78
N ALA A 106 -6.39 12.36 -22.65
CA ALA A 106 -5.27 11.50 -23.06
C ALA A 106 -4.86 10.48 -21.98
N GLY A 107 -5.47 10.52 -20.80
CA GLY A 107 -5.14 9.66 -19.67
C GLY A 107 -3.95 10.12 -18.81
N GLU A 108 -3.37 11.29 -19.11
CA GLU A 108 -2.35 11.91 -18.27
C GLU A 108 -2.99 12.44 -16.99
N ASN A 109 -2.24 12.44 -15.88
CA ASN A 109 -2.76 12.90 -14.60
C ASN A 109 -1.82 13.86 -13.86
N ALA A 110 -2.43 14.64 -12.97
CA ALA A 110 -1.74 15.43 -11.96
C ALA A 110 -2.41 15.16 -10.61
N ILE A 111 -1.62 14.75 -9.62
CA ILE A 111 -2.10 14.28 -8.32
C ILE A 111 -1.46 15.08 -7.20
N VAL A 112 -2.29 15.61 -6.30
CA VAL A 112 -1.84 16.23 -5.04
C VAL A 112 -2.35 15.39 -3.88
N ILE A 113 -1.44 14.84 -3.11
CA ILE A 113 -1.73 14.01 -1.93
C ILE A 113 -1.59 14.87 -0.67
N VAL A 114 -2.62 14.82 0.18
CA VAL A 114 -2.56 15.30 1.57
C VAL A 114 -2.81 14.11 2.47
N ALA A 115 -1.77 13.61 3.14
CA ALA A 115 -1.88 12.39 3.95
C ALA A 115 -2.82 12.55 5.16
N GLY A 116 -2.91 13.76 5.74
CA GLY A 116 -3.86 14.06 6.82
C GLY A 116 -3.72 13.12 8.02
N ALA A 117 -4.86 12.60 8.50
CA ALA A 117 -4.97 11.71 9.64
C ALA A 117 -4.09 10.44 9.56
N ASN A 118 -3.69 10.00 8.35
CA ASN A 118 -2.76 8.88 8.16
C ASN A 118 -1.43 9.11 8.90
N MET A 119 -0.94 10.35 8.96
CA MET A 119 0.31 10.70 9.64
C MET A 119 0.20 10.75 11.16
N LEU A 120 -1.03 10.70 11.69
CA LEU A 120 -1.31 10.70 13.12
C LEU A 120 -1.48 9.29 13.68
N LEU A 121 -1.40 8.24 12.86
CA LEU A 121 -1.34 6.86 13.35
C LEU A 121 0.01 6.60 14.03
N GLY A 122 -0.02 6.21 15.31
CA GLY A 122 1.20 6.07 16.12
C GLY A 122 1.23 4.84 17.03
N GLY A 123 2.19 4.85 17.96
CA GLY A 123 2.47 3.73 18.85
C GLY A 123 1.31 3.35 19.77
N ASP A 124 0.54 4.31 20.27
CA ASP A 124 -0.59 4.05 21.18
C ASP A 124 -1.69 3.23 20.50
N GLU A 125 -1.98 3.54 19.23
CA GLU A 125 -2.91 2.76 18.40
C GLU A 125 -2.38 1.35 18.14
N LEU A 126 -1.10 1.22 17.78
CA LEU A 126 -0.47 -0.08 17.56
C LEU A 126 -0.51 -0.96 18.82
N GLN A 127 -0.28 -0.38 20.00
CA GLN A 127 -0.36 -1.14 21.25
C GLN A 127 -1.78 -1.64 21.54
N LYS A 128 -2.80 -0.81 21.28
CA LYS A 128 -4.21 -1.24 21.40
C LYS A 128 -4.57 -2.33 20.40
N ALA A 129 -3.94 -2.34 19.22
CA ALA A 129 -4.14 -3.36 18.19
C ALA A 129 -3.23 -4.60 18.31
N LEU A 130 -2.27 -4.60 19.25
CA LEU A 130 -1.33 -5.71 19.45
C LEU A 130 -2.01 -7.09 19.61
N PRO A 131 -3.16 -7.23 20.30
CA PRO A 131 -3.85 -8.52 20.38
C PRO A 131 -4.30 -9.07 19.02
N ALA A 132 -4.65 -8.21 18.07
CA ALA A 132 -5.00 -8.60 16.71
C ALA A 132 -3.75 -8.93 15.89
N ILE A 133 -2.71 -8.10 15.99
CA ILE A 133 -1.42 -8.32 15.30
C ILE A 133 -0.86 -9.69 15.67
N ARG A 134 -0.68 -9.99 16.97
CA ARG A 134 -0.02 -11.23 17.42
C ARG A 134 -0.74 -12.53 17.05
N LYS A 135 -2.02 -12.46 16.67
CA LYS A 135 -2.84 -13.61 16.25
C LYS A 135 -3.04 -13.70 14.74
N ALA A 136 -2.55 -12.72 14.00
CA ALA A 136 -2.64 -12.71 12.55
C ALA A 136 -1.73 -13.78 11.93
N LYS A 137 -2.04 -14.19 10.71
CA LYS A 137 -1.12 -15.01 9.91
C LYS A 137 -0.16 -14.11 9.13
N VAL A 138 -0.66 -12.98 8.62
CA VAL A 138 0.08 -12.01 7.83
C VAL A 138 -0.18 -10.59 8.34
N LEU A 139 0.86 -9.77 8.39
CA LEU A 139 0.78 -8.33 8.54
C LEU A 139 1.32 -7.64 7.29
N VAL A 140 0.56 -6.69 6.74
CA VAL A 140 0.92 -5.90 5.55
C VAL A 140 1.13 -4.43 5.92
N CYS A 141 2.23 -3.84 5.48
CA CYS A 141 2.53 -2.40 5.65
C CYS A 141 2.95 -1.76 4.32
N GLN A 142 2.72 -0.44 4.22
CA GLN A 142 3.21 0.42 3.13
C GLN A 142 3.90 1.69 3.68
N LEU A 143 4.21 2.67 2.82
CA LEU A 143 4.87 3.94 3.18
C LEU A 143 3.96 5.18 3.00
N GLU A 144 2.64 5.03 3.18
CA GLU A 144 1.67 6.14 3.16
C GLU A 144 1.21 6.60 4.55
N ILE A 145 1.88 6.12 5.60
CA ILE A 145 1.77 6.58 6.99
C ILE A 145 3.16 6.99 7.48
N ASN A 146 3.29 7.42 8.74
CA ASN A 146 4.61 7.66 9.33
C ASN A 146 5.48 6.38 9.21
N PRO A 147 6.66 6.43 8.55
CA PRO A 147 7.50 5.25 8.38
C PRO A 147 7.88 4.57 9.70
N GLN A 148 8.06 5.32 10.79
CA GLN A 148 8.36 4.74 12.10
C GLN A 148 7.20 3.87 12.62
N THR A 149 5.95 4.26 12.35
CA THR A 149 4.77 3.46 12.67
C THR A 149 4.75 2.16 11.85
N SER A 150 5.01 2.22 10.54
CA SER A 150 5.10 1.02 9.69
C SER A 150 6.20 0.07 10.17
N LEU A 151 7.39 0.60 10.49
CA LEU A 151 8.52 -0.18 10.98
C LEU A 151 8.19 -0.86 12.32
N GLN A 152 7.57 -0.13 13.24
CA GLN A 152 7.15 -0.67 14.54
C GLN A 152 6.12 -1.80 14.35
N ALA A 153 5.15 -1.65 13.45
CA ALA A 153 4.16 -2.68 13.16
C ALA A 153 4.80 -3.96 12.59
N LEU A 154 5.75 -3.82 11.65
CA LEU A 154 6.49 -4.95 11.09
C LEU A 154 7.34 -5.66 12.15
N GLN A 155 8.01 -4.90 13.03
CA GLN A 155 8.79 -5.47 14.14
C GLN A 155 7.88 -6.24 15.12
N LEU A 156 6.74 -5.67 15.51
CA LEU A 156 5.75 -6.34 16.37
C LEU A 156 5.23 -7.63 15.76
N ALA A 157 4.93 -7.64 14.46
CA ALA A 157 4.53 -8.85 13.74
C ALA A 157 5.63 -9.92 13.80
N ARG A 158 6.86 -9.54 13.47
CA ARG A 158 8.00 -10.47 13.47
C ARG A 158 8.26 -11.07 14.84
N ASP A 159 8.27 -10.25 15.90
CA ASP A 159 8.51 -10.69 17.28
C ASP A 159 7.43 -11.69 17.75
N ASN A 160 6.23 -11.61 17.18
CA ASN A 160 5.12 -12.52 17.42
C ASN A 160 4.99 -13.64 16.35
N LYS A 161 6.01 -13.83 15.50
CA LYS A 161 6.07 -14.88 14.46
C LYS A 161 4.96 -14.77 13.41
N VAL A 162 4.45 -13.58 13.17
CA VAL A 162 3.49 -13.25 12.11
C VAL A 162 4.27 -12.94 10.84
N LYS A 163 3.80 -13.43 9.69
CA LYS A 163 4.47 -13.19 8.41
C LYS A 163 4.36 -11.72 8.02
N THR A 164 5.47 -11.07 7.68
CA THR A 164 5.46 -9.68 7.26
C THR A 164 5.54 -9.53 5.73
N VAL A 165 4.59 -8.78 5.17
CA VAL A 165 4.63 -8.32 3.78
C VAL A 165 4.81 -6.81 3.82
N PHE A 166 5.86 -6.32 3.19
CA PHE A 166 6.12 -4.89 3.12
C PHE A 166 6.18 -4.44 1.67
N ASN A 167 5.38 -3.42 1.37
CA ASN A 167 5.39 -2.74 0.09
C ASN A 167 5.99 -1.33 0.29
N PRO A 168 7.22 -1.05 -0.16
CA PRO A 168 7.90 0.24 0.06
C PRO A 168 7.34 1.31 -0.89
N ALA A 169 6.03 1.52 -0.90
CA ALA A 169 5.35 2.41 -1.83
C ALA A 169 4.62 3.54 -1.07
N PRO A 170 4.79 4.81 -1.49
CA PRO A 170 5.81 5.26 -2.45
C PRO A 170 7.23 5.07 -1.90
N ALA A 171 8.19 4.75 -2.77
CA ALA A 171 9.56 4.51 -2.35
C ALA A 171 10.24 5.80 -1.89
N ILE A 172 11.11 5.67 -0.88
CA ILE A 172 11.98 6.74 -0.38
C ILE A 172 13.44 6.31 -0.58
N PRO A 173 14.33 7.19 -1.10
CA PRO A 173 15.72 6.81 -1.38
C PRO A 173 16.48 6.32 -0.14
N ASP A 174 16.29 7.00 0.99
CA ASP A 174 16.99 6.72 2.25
C ASP A 174 16.14 5.86 3.20
N LEU A 175 15.55 4.78 2.65
CA LEU A 175 14.73 3.85 3.45
C LEU A 175 15.56 3.21 4.57
N ASP A 176 15.05 3.30 5.81
CA ASP A 176 15.68 2.69 6.98
C ASP A 176 15.96 1.20 6.74
N TYR A 177 17.22 0.80 6.96
CA TYR A 177 17.70 -0.54 6.66
C TYR A 177 16.97 -1.64 7.44
N ASN A 178 16.32 -1.30 8.56
CA ASN A 178 15.54 -2.23 9.34
C ASN A 178 14.30 -2.72 8.58
N PHE A 179 13.72 -1.94 7.66
CA PHE A 179 12.60 -2.39 6.83
C PHE A 179 12.93 -3.65 6.05
N TYR A 180 14.10 -3.70 5.40
CA TYR A 180 14.54 -4.89 4.66
C TYR A 180 14.61 -6.10 5.58
N LYS A 181 15.27 -5.92 6.73
CA LYS A 181 15.48 -7.00 7.70
C LYS A 181 14.18 -7.57 8.21
N VAL A 182 13.19 -6.73 8.56
CA VAL A 182 11.91 -7.16 9.15
C VAL A 182 10.89 -7.64 8.12
N SER A 183 11.22 -7.61 6.83
CA SER A 183 10.33 -8.04 5.75
C SER A 183 10.59 -9.49 5.36
N ASP A 184 9.64 -10.37 5.67
CA ASP A 184 9.64 -11.73 5.16
C ASP A 184 9.39 -11.76 3.65
N VAL A 185 8.51 -10.88 3.16
CA VAL A 185 8.30 -10.60 1.74
C VAL A 185 8.38 -9.10 1.52
N PHE A 186 9.27 -8.67 0.63
CA PHE A 186 9.43 -7.29 0.20
C PHE A 186 8.93 -7.17 -1.24
N CYS A 187 7.85 -6.44 -1.46
CA CYS A 187 7.17 -6.37 -2.76
C CYS A 187 7.13 -4.94 -3.31
N CYS A 188 7.81 -4.68 -4.43
CA CYS A 188 7.88 -3.36 -5.06
C CYS A 188 7.72 -3.45 -6.59
N ASN A 189 7.52 -2.31 -7.25
CA ASN A 189 7.53 -2.23 -8.72
C ASN A 189 8.91 -1.83 -9.26
N GLU A 190 9.02 -1.71 -10.59
CA GLU A 190 10.24 -1.32 -11.30
C GLU A 190 10.81 0.01 -10.77
N SER A 191 10.01 1.09 -10.81
CA SER A 191 10.47 2.44 -10.42
C SER A 191 10.87 2.53 -8.94
N GLU A 192 10.18 1.81 -8.06
CA GLU A 192 10.48 1.74 -6.63
C GLU A 192 11.80 0.99 -6.40
N ALA A 193 12.01 -0.12 -7.11
CA ALA A 193 13.25 -0.88 -7.04
C ALA A 193 14.45 -0.10 -7.59
N GLU A 194 14.27 0.63 -8.69
CA GLU A 194 15.29 1.53 -9.23
C GLU A 194 15.69 2.60 -8.20
N LEU A 195 14.70 3.24 -7.58
CA LEU A 195 14.96 4.28 -6.57
C LEU A 195 15.72 3.73 -5.36
N LEU A 196 15.34 2.54 -4.87
CA LEU A 196 15.96 1.93 -3.69
C LEU A 196 17.36 1.40 -3.99
N THR A 197 17.58 0.82 -5.18
CA THR A 197 18.80 0.06 -5.48
C THR A 197 19.81 0.82 -6.33
N GLY A 198 19.37 1.81 -7.09
CA GLY A 198 20.15 2.49 -8.12
C GLY A 198 20.37 1.65 -9.39
N PHE A 199 19.84 0.43 -9.48
CA PHE A 199 19.93 -0.41 -10.66
C PHE A 199 18.73 -0.19 -11.57
N PRO A 200 18.91 0.01 -12.89
CA PRO A 200 17.80 0.14 -13.83
C PRO A 200 17.04 -1.20 -13.98
N VAL A 201 15.72 -1.11 -14.05
CA VAL A 201 14.77 -2.23 -14.12
C VAL A 201 13.91 -2.12 -15.38
N ASN A 202 14.54 -2.38 -16.53
CA ASN A 202 13.89 -2.29 -17.85
C ASN A 202 13.49 -3.66 -18.44
N ASN A 203 13.88 -4.75 -17.76
CA ASN A 203 13.63 -6.13 -18.18
C ASN A 203 13.85 -7.10 -17.00
N VAL A 204 13.55 -8.39 -17.22
CA VAL A 204 13.69 -9.47 -16.22
C VAL A 204 15.09 -9.56 -15.61
N GLU A 205 16.15 -9.33 -16.40
CA GLU A 205 17.55 -9.36 -15.90
C GLU A 205 17.88 -8.14 -15.02
N GLY A 206 17.38 -6.96 -15.37
CA GLY A 206 17.43 -5.77 -14.51
C GLY A 206 16.73 -6.02 -13.18
N ALA A 207 15.53 -6.60 -13.24
CA ALA A 207 14.73 -6.96 -12.06
C ALA A 207 15.43 -8.01 -11.18
N HIS A 208 16.11 -8.97 -11.79
CA HIS A 208 16.93 -9.95 -11.08
C HIS A 208 18.03 -9.27 -10.25
N ARG A 209 18.83 -8.38 -10.87
CA ARG A 209 19.92 -7.67 -10.20
C ARG A 209 19.43 -6.77 -9.06
N ALA A 210 18.34 -6.03 -9.29
CA ALA A 210 17.72 -5.22 -8.24
C ALA A 210 17.22 -6.11 -7.08
N SER A 211 16.61 -7.25 -7.38
CA SER A 211 16.14 -8.21 -6.36
C SER A 211 17.30 -8.80 -5.54
N GLN A 212 18.45 -9.10 -6.18
CA GLN A 212 19.65 -9.56 -5.48
C GLN A 212 20.16 -8.51 -4.48
N GLU A 213 20.18 -7.23 -4.87
CA GLU A 213 20.59 -6.15 -3.97
C GLU A 213 19.62 -6.00 -2.79
N LEU A 214 18.31 -6.04 -3.02
CA LEU A 214 17.31 -5.99 -1.95
C LEU A 214 17.43 -7.17 -0.97
N LEU A 215 17.70 -8.38 -1.47
CA LEU A 215 18.01 -9.54 -0.61
C LEU A 215 19.30 -9.36 0.19
N ARG A 216 20.36 -8.83 -0.44
CA ARG A 216 21.64 -8.53 0.25
C ARG A 216 21.43 -7.53 1.39
N ARG A 217 20.40 -6.67 1.30
CA ARG A 217 20.01 -5.75 2.37
C ARG A 217 19.24 -6.40 3.53
N GLY A 218 18.78 -7.63 3.36
CA GLY A 218 18.26 -8.46 4.44
C GLY A 218 16.81 -8.91 4.30
N CYS A 219 16.18 -8.70 3.14
CA CYS A 219 14.84 -9.22 2.86
C CYS A 219 14.81 -10.77 2.90
N GLY A 220 13.72 -11.36 3.39
CA GLY A 220 13.52 -12.82 3.35
C GLY A 220 13.24 -13.34 1.93
N ALA A 221 12.40 -12.62 1.21
CA ALA A 221 12.09 -12.81 -0.20
C ALA A 221 11.79 -11.45 -0.83
N VAL A 222 12.08 -11.32 -2.13
CA VAL A 222 11.76 -10.14 -2.94
C VAL A 222 10.80 -10.56 -4.04
N ILE A 223 9.73 -9.79 -4.21
CA ILE A 223 8.86 -9.84 -5.36
C ILE A 223 8.96 -8.48 -6.05
N LEU A 224 9.36 -8.46 -7.31
CA LEU A 224 9.44 -7.25 -8.11
C LEU A 224 8.42 -7.37 -9.25
N THR A 225 7.39 -6.53 -9.20
CA THR A 225 6.31 -6.48 -10.20
C THR A 225 6.77 -5.72 -11.46
N LEU A 226 6.40 -6.24 -12.63
CA LEU A 226 6.84 -5.80 -13.97
C LEU A 226 5.65 -5.42 -14.86
N GLY A 227 4.60 -4.85 -14.24
CA GLY A 227 3.33 -4.52 -14.89
C GLY A 227 2.79 -5.66 -15.79
N PRO A 228 2.64 -5.44 -17.10
CA PRO A 228 2.10 -6.44 -18.03
C PRO A 228 3.04 -7.64 -18.28
N GLN A 229 4.27 -7.64 -17.76
CA GLN A 229 5.18 -8.78 -17.83
C GLN A 229 5.10 -9.71 -16.61
N GLY A 230 4.21 -9.43 -15.65
CA GLY A 230 4.04 -10.25 -14.45
C GLY A 230 5.00 -9.81 -13.33
N CYS A 231 5.77 -10.73 -12.75
CA CYS A 231 6.72 -10.41 -11.68
C CYS A 231 7.94 -11.33 -11.68
N VAL A 232 9.01 -10.91 -11.00
CA VAL A 232 10.11 -11.80 -10.59
C VAL A 232 10.05 -12.07 -9.10
N VAL A 233 10.39 -13.29 -8.71
CA VAL A 233 10.48 -13.72 -7.32
C VAL A 233 11.88 -14.24 -7.04
N LEU A 234 12.49 -13.79 -5.95
CA LEU A 234 13.78 -14.27 -5.48
C LEU A 234 13.76 -14.45 -3.96
N LYS A 235 14.03 -15.66 -3.48
CA LYS A 235 14.14 -15.94 -2.04
C LYS A 235 15.59 -15.90 -1.59
N ALA A 236 15.84 -15.59 -0.31
CA ALA A 236 17.19 -15.50 0.25
C ALA A 236 18.07 -16.76 0.07
N GLN A 237 17.46 -17.93 -0.15
CA GLN A 237 18.15 -19.21 -0.32
C GLN A 237 18.50 -19.51 -1.79
N GLU A 238 18.01 -18.70 -2.72
CA GLU A 238 18.10 -18.92 -4.15
C GLU A 238 19.12 -17.94 -4.76
N LYS A 239 19.86 -18.38 -5.79
CA LYS A 239 20.83 -17.53 -6.50
C LYS A 239 20.22 -16.78 -7.68
N THR A 240 19.19 -17.36 -8.28
CA THR A 240 18.55 -16.91 -9.52
C THR A 240 17.07 -16.68 -9.30
N SER A 241 16.53 -15.59 -9.83
CA SER A 241 15.10 -15.28 -9.68
C SER A 241 14.26 -16.12 -10.63
N THR A 242 13.03 -16.42 -10.23
CA THR A 242 12.03 -17.00 -11.11
C THR A 242 11.16 -15.89 -11.70
N HIS A 243 11.04 -15.84 -13.03
CA HIS A 243 10.08 -14.96 -13.71
C HIS A 243 8.73 -15.66 -13.82
N VAL A 244 7.68 -14.99 -13.37
CA VAL A 244 6.29 -15.44 -13.42
C VAL A 244 5.55 -14.50 -14.39
N PRO A 245 5.29 -14.92 -15.65
CA PRO A 245 4.62 -14.07 -16.63
C PRO A 245 3.13 -13.94 -16.31
N SER A 246 2.54 -12.81 -16.70
CA SER A 246 1.08 -12.62 -16.69
C SER A 246 0.48 -12.95 -18.06
N THR A 247 -0.82 -13.22 -18.08
CA THR A 247 -1.57 -13.37 -19.33
C THR A 247 -1.90 -11.99 -19.90
N ALA A 248 -1.68 -11.79 -21.20
CA ALA A 248 -1.99 -10.53 -21.86
C ALA A 248 -3.50 -10.25 -21.84
N VAL A 249 -3.88 -9.04 -21.45
CA VAL A 249 -5.26 -8.55 -21.42
C VAL A 249 -5.34 -7.15 -22.02
N ALA A 250 -6.52 -6.79 -22.55
CA ALA A 250 -6.80 -5.41 -22.93
C ALA A 250 -7.07 -4.59 -21.67
N ALA A 251 -6.08 -3.81 -21.22
CA ALA A 251 -6.22 -2.97 -20.03
C ALA A 251 -7.24 -1.85 -20.28
N VAL A 252 -8.21 -1.72 -19.37
CA VAL A 252 -9.17 -0.60 -19.34
C VAL A 252 -8.64 0.49 -18.41
N ASP A 253 -8.25 0.09 -17.20
CA ASP A 253 -7.62 0.95 -16.18
C ASP A 253 -6.70 0.07 -15.32
N THR A 254 -5.46 0.50 -15.11
CA THR A 254 -4.46 -0.22 -14.30
C THR A 254 -4.31 0.38 -12.89
N THR A 255 -5.08 1.40 -12.55
CA THR A 255 -5.07 2.04 -11.23
C THR A 255 -5.39 1.00 -10.15
N GLY A 256 -4.54 0.93 -9.12
CA GLY A 256 -4.69 -0.05 -8.03
C GLY A 256 -4.29 -1.48 -8.36
N ALA A 257 -3.80 -1.79 -9.58
CA ALA A 257 -3.39 -3.15 -9.94
C ALA A 257 -2.27 -3.70 -9.04
N GLY A 258 -1.31 -2.87 -8.64
CA GLY A 258 -0.25 -3.24 -7.70
C GLY A 258 -0.80 -3.56 -6.30
N ASP A 259 -1.77 -2.78 -5.82
CA ASP A 259 -2.42 -3.04 -4.53
C ASP A 259 -3.26 -4.33 -4.59
N SER A 260 -3.92 -4.58 -5.73
CA SER A 260 -4.64 -5.82 -5.98
C SER A 260 -3.72 -7.03 -6.07
N PHE A 261 -2.47 -6.88 -6.53
CA PHE A 261 -1.49 -7.95 -6.56
C PHE A 261 -0.98 -8.31 -5.15
N ILE A 262 -0.87 -7.32 -4.27
CA ILE A 262 -0.37 -7.50 -2.90
C ILE A 262 -1.45 -8.07 -1.96
N GLY A 263 -2.71 -7.62 -2.10
CA GLY A 263 -3.85 -8.08 -1.30
C GLY A 263 -4.38 -9.44 -1.72
#